data_AF-A0A2E3HRP1-F1
#
_entry.id   AF-A0A2E3HRP1-F1
#
_cell.length_a   1.000
_cell.length_b   1.000
_cell.length_c   1.000
_cell.angle_alpha   90.00
_cell.angle_beta   90.00
_cell.angle_gamma   90.00
#
_symmetry.space_group_name_H-M   'P 1'
#
loop_
_entity.id
_entity.type
_entity.pdbx_description
1 polymer ?
#
loop_
_entity_poly.entity_id
_entity_poly.type
_entity_poly.pdbx_seq_one_letter_code
_entity_poly.pdbx_strand_id
1 'polypeptide(L)'
;MLSINTKPDTTANFNVDLNFSVSTEFRTAEGYVDSSKIELSQFDSDQDGIVDNPDTFNHVVDPETNPLKKYVFQKLVSGSQGTTRFEYVDASSEKIYVRQSGVGTIGDYNNGDIVYLVDSDSFKKIDTTNNITSDVTNYIAHVGRDKIKFQYVHTVDGNTRLDPSASNLIDMYILTRTYDTDFRLWLNGTNDTKPLLPSSDSLFTNFNSALAPIKSISDTIIYHPVKYKVLFGSNAETNLQATFKVVKNPDQVVNDADIKSRVIEAINLFFALENWEFGDTFYFTELSTFVMNQLLPDVATFVIVPNAGAQTFGSLFEIRCENDEIFVSGARVSDVQIIDAITASNLKSSGSIVTSTSADTGLSGTLTLGSSSTATSNTSSSSSTTTYTSNTGSGSGSSGGSGGGSGY
;
A
#
# COMPACT_ATOMS: atom_id res chain seq x y z
N MET A 1 -4.04 -27.99 9.47
CA MET A 1 -5.34 -28.34 8.85
C MET A 1 -5.75 -29.72 9.34
N LEU A 2 -7.02 -29.89 9.73
CA LEU A 2 -7.50 -31.12 10.35
C LEU A 2 -7.79 -32.21 9.31
N SER A 3 -7.52 -33.47 9.66
CA SER A 3 -7.79 -34.67 8.85
C SER A 3 -9.27 -34.86 8.49
N ILE A 4 -10.19 -34.25 9.25
CA ILE A 4 -11.63 -34.28 8.98
C ILE A 4 -12.05 -33.61 7.67
N ASN A 5 -11.18 -32.79 7.07
CA ASN A 5 -11.46 -32.21 5.77
C ASN A 5 -11.44 -33.29 4.68
N THR A 6 -12.28 -33.11 3.65
CA THR A 6 -12.26 -34.01 2.51
C THR A 6 -11.07 -33.73 1.59
N LYS A 7 -10.55 -34.74 0.90
CA LYS A 7 -9.58 -34.57 -0.18
C LYS A 7 -10.23 -33.81 -1.35
N PRO A 8 -9.45 -33.12 -2.19
CA PRO A 8 -9.97 -32.45 -3.38
C PRO A 8 -10.86 -33.37 -4.23
N ASP A 9 -11.99 -32.85 -4.70
CA ASP A 9 -12.93 -33.53 -5.61
C ASP A 9 -13.47 -34.90 -5.14
N THR A 10 -13.30 -35.23 -3.86
CA THR A 10 -13.84 -36.47 -3.28
C THR A 10 -14.59 -36.19 -1.98
N THR A 11 -15.39 -37.15 -1.56
CA THR A 11 -16.05 -37.16 -0.25
C THR A 11 -15.22 -37.85 0.82
N ALA A 12 -14.03 -38.38 0.46
CA ALA A 12 -13.14 -39.07 1.39
C ALA A 12 -12.31 -38.06 2.19
N ASN A 13 -12.13 -38.31 3.47
CA ASN A 13 -11.35 -37.46 4.36
C ASN A 13 -9.84 -37.66 4.16
N PHE A 14 -9.03 -36.71 4.65
CA PHE A 14 -7.59 -36.94 4.80
C PHE A 14 -7.32 -37.98 5.88
N ASN A 15 -6.24 -38.74 5.72
CA ASN A 15 -5.84 -39.78 6.68
C ASN A 15 -4.95 -39.21 7.80
N VAL A 16 -4.38 -38.04 7.58
CA VAL A 16 -3.44 -37.36 8.48
C VAL A 16 -3.76 -35.87 8.51
N ASP A 17 -3.40 -35.21 9.61
CA ASP A 17 -3.45 -33.76 9.69
C ASP A 17 -2.34 -33.17 8.80
N LEU A 18 -2.65 -32.09 8.09
CA LEU A 18 -1.70 -31.40 7.23
C LEU A 18 -1.26 -30.12 7.94
N ASN A 19 -0.01 -30.07 8.36
CA ASN A 19 0.52 -28.96 9.13
C ASN A 19 1.10 -27.88 8.22
N PHE A 20 0.95 -26.64 8.65
CA PHE A 20 1.55 -25.46 8.04
C PHE A 20 2.21 -24.66 9.16
N SER A 21 3.33 -24.02 8.86
CA SER A 21 3.93 -23.05 9.77
C SER A 21 3.39 -21.66 9.45
N VAL A 22 3.25 -20.81 10.46
CA VAL A 22 3.00 -19.39 10.23
C VAL A 22 4.34 -18.74 9.90
N SER A 23 4.41 -18.08 8.75
CA SER A 23 5.60 -17.35 8.32
C SER A 23 5.60 -15.96 8.93
N THR A 24 4.59 -15.16 8.57
CA THR A 24 4.54 -13.72 8.78
C THR A 24 3.10 -13.22 8.75
N GLU A 25 2.85 -12.03 9.31
CA GLU A 25 1.59 -11.32 9.05
C GLU A 25 1.44 -10.97 7.57
N PHE A 26 0.21 -10.97 7.05
CA PHE A 26 -0.04 -10.56 5.67
C PHE A 26 0.03 -9.03 5.56
N ARG A 27 0.74 -8.54 4.54
CA ARG A 27 0.84 -7.11 4.22
C ARG A 27 0.15 -6.79 2.91
N THR A 28 -0.57 -5.68 2.88
CA THR A 28 -1.21 -5.18 1.65
C THR A 28 -0.15 -4.66 0.66
N ALA A 29 -0.58 -4.36 -0.56
CA ALA A 29 0.31 -3.76 -1.56
C ALA A 29 0.89 -2.40 -1.09
N GLU A 30 0.23 -1.72 -0.15
CA GLU A 30 0.69 -0.46 0.43
C GLU A 30 1.50 -0.67 1.72
N GLY A 31 1.74 -1.93 2.12
CA GLY A 31 2.57 -2.30 3.26
C GLY A 31 1.88 -2.23 4.63
N TYR A 32 0.54 -2.14 4.68
CA TYR A 32 -0.24 -2.21 5.92
C TYR A 32 -0.48 -3.65 6.34
N VAL A 33 -0.54 -3.91 7.64
CA VAL A 33 -0.84 -5.26 8.15
C VAL A 33 -2.34 -5.52 8.11
N ASP A 34 -2.75 -6.61 7.43
CA ASP A 34 -4.12 -7.10 7.48
C ASP A 34 -4.23 -8.23 8.51
N SER A 35 -4.70 -7.91 9.72
CA SER A 35 -4.86 -8.87 10.81
C SER A 35 -5.89 -9.98 10.54
N SER A 36 -6.67 -9.88 9.45
CA SER A 36 -7.57 -10.95 9.02
C SER A 36 -6.89 -12.06 8.21
N LYS A 37 -5.63 -11.85 7.80
CA LYS A 37 -4.87 -12.74 6.92
C LYS A 37 -3.50 -13.06 7.54
N ILE A 38 -3.00 -14.26 7.23
CA ILE A 38 -1.67 -14.71 7.65
C ILE A 38 -0.98 -15.39 6.48
N GLU A 39 0.34 -15.26 6.41
CA GLU A 39 1.15 -15.98 5.45
C GLU A 39 1.60 -17.30 6.05
N LEU A 40 1.37 -18.38 5.30
CA LEU A 40 1.71 -19.73 5.71
C LEU A 40 2.95 -20.19 4.94
N SER A 41 3.88 -20.81 5.64
CA SER A 41 5.00 -21.56 5.08
C SER A 41 4.79 -23.06 5.27
N GLN A 42 5.59 -23.86 4.56
CA GLN A 42 5.57 -25.30 4.74
C GLN A 42 6.09 -25.65 6.13
N PHE A 43 5.52 -26.71 6.70
CA PHE A 43 5.91 -27.18 8.02
C PHE A 43 7.20 -28.00 7.94
N ASP A 44 8.09 -27.74 8.88
CA ASP A 44 9.33 -28.47 9.12
C ASP A 44 9.28 -28.94 10.58
N SER A 45 9.18 -30.25 10.78
CA SER A 45 8.96 -30.86 12.08
C SER A 45 10.21 -30.95 12.95
N ASP A 46 11.40 -31.06 12.36
CA ASP A 46 12.67 -31.17 13.07
C ASP A 46 13.56 -29.92 12.96
N GLN A 47 13.08 -28.90 12.24
CA GLN A 47 13.68 -27.57 12.12
C GLN A 47 15.11 -27.63 11.57
N ASP A 48 15.40 -28.61 10.73
CA ASP A 48 16.70 -28.78 10.09
C ASP A 48 16.86 -27.90 8.83
N GLY A 49 15.80 -27.20 8.43
CA GLY A 49 15.75 -26.34 7.25
C GLY A 49 15.30 -27.06 5.99
N ILE A 50 14.94 -28.35 6.08
CA ILE A 50 14.36 -29.16 5.02
C ILE A 50 12.89 -29.36 5.31
N VAL A 51 12.05 -28.92 4.38
CA VAL A 51 10.61 -29.07 4.49
C VAL A 51 10.20 -30.54 4.39
N ASP A 52 9.38 -31.01 5.35
CA ASP A 52 8.86 -32.39 5.37
C ASP A 52 8.04 -32.75 4.12
N ASN A 53 7.15 -31.83 3.71
CA ASN A 53 6.30 -32.01 2.53
C ASN A 53 6.12 -30.69 1.75
N PRO A 54 6.93 -30.46 0.69
CA PRO A 54 6.83 -29.25 -0.12
C PRO A 54 5.53 -29.18 -0.94
N ASP A 55 4.88 -30.31 -1.21
CA ASP A 55 3.65 -30.43 -2.00
C ASP A 55 2.36 -30.34 -1.15
N THR A 56 2.46 -29.96 0.12
CA THR A 56 1.30 -29.89 1.03
C THR A 56 0.16 -29.04 0.46
N PHE A 57 0.47 -27.91 -0.20
CA PHE A 57 -0.56 -27.08 -0.85
C PHE A 57 -1.26 -27.82 -2.01
N ASN A 58 -0.49 -28.52 -2.84
CA ASN A 58 -1.02 -29.31 -3.96
C ASN A 58 -1.93 -30.44 -3.45
N HIS A 59 -1.62 -31.05 -2.32
CA HIS A 59 -2.50 -32.04 -1.69
C HIS A 59 -3.82 -31.46 -1.16
N VAL A 60 -3.83 -30.19 -0.73
CA VAL A 60 -5.03 -29.53 -0.17
C VAL A 60 -5.98 -29.02 -1.25
N VAL A 61 -5.43 -28.48 -2.34
CA VAL A 61 -6.19 -27.81 -3.40
C VAL A 61 -6.36 -28.70 -4.63
N ASP A 62 -5.30 -29.41 -5.02
CA ASP A 62 -5.14 -30.12 -6.30
C ASP A 62 -5.50 -29.22 -7.50
N PRO A 63 -4.64 -28.23 -7.84
CA PRO A 63 -4.96 -27.20 -8.81
C PRO A 63 -5.08 -27.73 -10.25
N GLU A 64 -4.46 -28.87 -10.57
CA GLU A 64 -4.48 -29.45 -11.91
C GLU A 64 -5.78 -30.22 -12.20
N THR A 65 -6.42 -30.78 -11.16
CA THR A 65 -7.68 -31.51 -11.30
C THR A 65 -8.87 -30.55 -11.19
N ASN A 66 -9.70 -30.47 -12.24
CA ASN A 66 -10.87 -29.56 -12.30
C ASN A 66 -10.53 -28.09 -11.95
N PRO A 67 -9.60 -27.43 -12.66
CA PRO A 67 -9.04 -26.13 -12.29
C PRO A 67 -10.12 -25.04 -12.11
N LEU A 68 -11.18 -25.07 -12.92
CA LEU A 68 -12.30 -24.11 -12.86
C LEU A 68 -13.07 -24.11 -11.53
N LYS A 69 -12.88 -25.12 -10.67
CA LYS A 69 -13.52 -25.21 -9.35
C LYS A 69 -12.60 -24.82 -8.19
N LYS A 70 -11.33 -24.49 -8.47
CA LYS A 70 -10.30 -24.26 -7.45
C LYS A 70 -10.06 -22.78 -7.20
N TYR A 71 -11.11 -21.97 -7.28
CA TYR A 71 -10.99 -20.52 -7.11
C TYR A 71 -11.70 -20.06 -5.84
N VAL A 72 -11.02 -19.20 -5.11
CA VAL A 72 -11.54 -18.46 -3.96
C VAL A 72 -11.60 -16.99 -4.33
N PHE A 73 -12.70 -16.33 -3.99
CA PHE A 73 -12.95 -14.95 -4.37
C PHE A 73 -12.84 -14.03 -3.17
N GLN A 74 -12.34 -12.83 -3.42
CA GLN A 74 -12.32 -11.74 -2.47
C GLN A 74 -12.97 -10.52 -3.10
N LYS A 75 -13.69 -9.73 -2.29
CA LYS A 75 -14.39 -8.52 -2.70
C LYS A 75 -13.81 -7.31 -1.99
N LEU A 76 -13.65 -6.21 -2.70
CA LEU A 76 -13.23 -4.94 -2.14
C LEU A 76 -14.36 -4.35 -1.28
N VAL A 77 -14.08 -4.16 -0.01
CA VAL A 77 -14.97 -3.54 0.98
C VAL A 77 -14.30 -2.30 1.55
N SER A 78 -15.03 -1.19 1.60
CA SER A 78 -14.59 0.03 2.30
C SER A 78 -14.82 -0.12 3.80
N GLY A 79 -13.74 -0.07 4.58
CA GLY A 79 -13.77 -0.04 6.04
C GLY A 79 -14.18 1.32 6.60
N SER A 80 -14.44 1.37 7.91
CA SER A 80 -15.00 2.52 8.63
C SER A 80 -14.14 3.79 8.62
N GLN A 81 -12.90 3.72 8.15
CA GLN A 81 -11.94 4.83 8.14
C GLN A 81 -11.42 5.17 6.73
N GLY A 82 -12.19 4.85 5.67
CA GLY A 82 -11.79 5.10 4.29
C GLY A 82 -10.76 4.11 3.72
N THR A 83 -10.20 3.22 4.54
CA THR A 83 -9.34 2.11 4.09
C THR A 83 -10.14 1.07 3.32
N THR A 84 -9.66 0.63 2.16
CA THR A 84 -10.28 -0.46 1.40
C THR A 84 -9.54 -1.77 1.64
N ARG A 85 -10.26 -2.87 1.85
CA ARG A 85 -9.67 -4.21 1.99
C ARG A 85 -10.42 -5.26 1.19
N PHE A 86 -9.72 -6.31 0.79
CA PHE A 86 -10.31 -7.46 0.14
C PHE A 86 -10.74 -8.50 1.18
N GLU A 87 -12.04 -8.73 1.29
CA GLU A 87 -12.63 -9.70 2.21
C GLU A 87 -13.09 -10.95 1.45
N TYR A 88 -12.98 -12.12 2.09
CA TYR A 88 -13.46 -13.38 1.52
C TYR A 88 -14.96 -13.32 1.23
N VAL A 89 -15.36 -13.77 0.05
CA VAL A 89 -16.77 -13.92 -0.32
C VAL A 89 -17.06 -15.31 -0.87
N ASP A 90 -18.23 -15.84 -0.51
CA ASP A 90 -18.68 -17.11 -1.04
C ASP A 90 -19.17 -16.94 -2.49
N ALA A 91 -18.62 -17.73 -3.40
CA ALA A 91 -18.95 -17.69 -4.83
C ALA A 91 -20.45 -17.90 -5.11
N SER A 92 -21.11 -18.76 -4.32
CA SER A 92 -22.54 -19.05 -4.50
C SER A 92 -23.41 -17.90 -3.99
N SER A 93 -23.00 -17.26 -2.90
CA SER A 93 -23.69 -16.09 -2.35
C SER A 93 -23.60 -14.86 -3.27
N GLU A 94 -22.42 -14.61 -3.86
CA GLU A 94 -22.18 -13.50 -4.80
C GLU A 94 -22.50 -13.87 -6.26
N LYS A 95 -22.99 -15.09 -6.52
CA LYS A 95 -23.34 -15.61 -7.86
C LYS A 95 -22.22 -15.44 -8.89
N ILE A 96 -21.00 -15.83 -8.49
CA ILE A 96 -19.81 -15.79 -9.33
C ILE A 96 -19.67 -17.13 -10.06
N TYR A 97 -19.62 -17.08 -11.39
CA TYR A 97 -19.41 -18.23 -12.26
C TYR A 97 -18.02 -18.19 -12.89
N VAL A 98 -17.32 -19.32 -12.89
CA VAL A 98 -15.99 -19.43 -13.51
C VAL A 98 -16.12 -19.94 -14.95
N ARG A 99 -15.40 -19.30 -15.86
CA ARG A 99 -15.26 -19.67 -17.28
C ARG A 99 -13.81 -19.51 -17.73
N GLN A 100 -13.40 -20.28 -18.73
CA GLN A 100 -12.03 -20.26 -19.24
C GLN A 100 -11.71 -18.95 -19.98
N SER A 101 -12.31 -18.74 -21.16
CA SER A 101 -11.92 -17.67 -22.08
C SER A 101 -13.02 -16.64 -22.37
N GLY A 102 -14.28 -16.98 -22.09
CA GLY A 102 -15.40 -16.12 -22.44
C GLY A 102 -16.65 -16.39 -21.60
N VAL A 103 -17.52 -15.39 -21.56
CA VAL A 103 -18.77 -15.41 -20.78
C VAL A 103 -19.74 -16.48 -21.30
N GLY A 104 -19.72 -16.78 -22.60
CA GLY A 104 -20.70 -17.68 -23.22
C GLY A 104 -22.02 -16.97 -23.51
N THR A 105 -23.14 -17.72 -23.50
CA THR A 105 -24.46 -17.19 -23.81
C THR A 105 -25.01 -16.41 -22.61
N ILE A 106 -25.31 -15.12 -22.79
CA ILE A 106 -25.83 -14.26 -21.71
C ILE A 106 -27.13 -14.80 -21.10
N GLY A 107 -27.96 -15.48 -21.90
CA GLY A 107 -29.21 -16.11 -21.44
C GLY A 107 -29.06 -17.26 -20.44
N ASP A 108 -27.84 -17.76 -20.21
CA ASP A 108 -27.56 -18.79 -19.20
C ASP A 108 -27.47 -18.21 -17.78
N TYR A 109 -27.49 -16.88 -17.65
CA TYR A 109 -27.26 -16.15 -16.41
C TYR A 109 -28.47 -15.28 -16.04
N ASN A 110 -28.55 -14.93 -14.76
CA ASN A 110 -29.52 -13.93 -14.31
C ASN A 110 -28.90 -12.53 -14.39
N ASN A 111 -29.77 -11.51 -14.43
CA ASN A 111 -29.34 -10.12 -14.40
C ASN A 111 -28.52 -9.83 -13.13
N GLY A 112 -27.32 -9.28 -13.31
CA GLY A 112 -26.41 -8.92 -12.23
C GLY A 112 -25.46 -10.03 -11.77
N ASP A 113 -25.54 -11.23 -12.34
CA ASP A 113 -24.58 -12.31 -12.10
C ASP A 113 -23.17 -11.90 -12.56
N ILE A 114 -22.15 -12.49 -11.95
CA ILE A 114 -20.75 -12.17 -12.22
C ILE A 114 -20.08 -13.39 -12.85
N VAL A 115 -19.30 -13.17 -13.91
CA VAL A 115 -18.51 -14.20 -14.57
C VAL A 115 -17.04 -13.85 -14.46
N TYR A 116 -16.26 -14.74 -13.84
CA TYR A 116 -14.81 -14.69 -13.79
C TYR A 116 -14.21 -15.44 -14.98
N LEU A 117 -13.37 -14.76 -15.74
CA LEU A 117 -12.65 -15.29 -16.90
C LEU A 117 -11.21 -15.60 -16.49
N VAL A 118 -10.82 -16.88 -16.58
CA VAL A 118 -9.50 -17.37 -16.14
C VAL A 118 -8.37 -16.87 -17.05
N ASP A 119 -8.56 -16.90 -18.37
CA ASP A 119 -7.49 -16.56 -19.33
C ASP A 119 -7.11 -15.07 -19.29
N SER A 120 -8.06 -14.19 -19.00
CA SER A 120 -7.88 -12.74 -18.97
C SER A 120 -7.83 -12.16 -17.56
N ASP A 121 -7.93 -13.00 -16.54
CA ASP A 121 -8.02 -12.63 -15.11
C ASP A 121 -8.95 -11.43 -14.86
N SER A 122 -10.19 -11.51 -15.37
CA SER A 122 -11.12 -10.38 -15.39
C SER A 122 -12.53 -10.78 -14.99
N PHE A 123 -13.24 -9.89 -14.30
CA PHE A 123 -14.63 -10.09 -13.91
C PHE A 123 -15.57 -9.30 -14.81
N LYS A 124 -16.61 -9.98 -15.32
CA LYS A 124 -17.68 -9.41 -16.13
C LYS A 124 -19.00 -9.52 -15.40
N LYS A 125 -19.73 -8.41 -15.27
CA LYS A 125 -21.12 -8.40 -14.79
C LYS A 125 -22.07 -8.53 -15.97
N ILE A 126 -23.07 -9.39 -15.80
CA ILE A 126 -24.08 -9.65 -16.83
C ILE A 126 -25.25 -8.70 -16.68
N ASP A 127 -25.62 -8.04 -17.78
CA ASP A 127 -26.88 -7.33 -17.91
C ASP A 127 -27.75 -8.02 -18.97
N THR A 128 -28.72 -8.81 -18.50
CA THR A 128 -29.63 -9.55 -19.38
C THR A 128 -30.71 -8.66 -20.00
N THR A 129 -30.92 -7.46 -19.47
CA THR A 129 -31.94 -6.50 -19.95
C THR A 129 -31.46 -5.84 -21.24
N ASN A 130 -30.19 -5.43 -21.26
CA ASN A 130 -29.55 -4.80 -22.41
C ASN A 130 -28.72 -5.78 -23.25
N ASN A 131 -28.59 -7.03 -22.79
CA ASN A 131 -27.77 -8.08 -23.41
C ASN A 131 -26.30 -7.67 -23.59
N ILE A 132 -25.75 -7.02 -22.57
CA ILE A 132 -24.37 -6.53 -22.52
C ILE A 132 -23.63 -7.12 -21.32
N THR A 133 -22.30 -7.05 -21.37
CA THR A 133 -21.44 -7.35 -20.22
C THR A 133 -20.60 -6.12 -19.90
N SER A 134 -20.39 -5.85 -18.62
CA SER A 134 -19.55 -4.74 -18.15
C SER A 134 -18.42 -5.24 -17.26
N ASP A 135 -17.27 -4.57 -17.32
CA ASP A 135 -16.12 -4.89 -16.49
C ASP A 135 -16.34 -4.51 -15.03
N VAL A 136 -15.83 -5.34 -14.14
CA VAL A 136 -15.88 -5.14 -12.69
C VAL A 136 -14.49 -5.31 -12.09
N THR A 137 -14.08 -4.36 -11.25
CA THR A 137 -12.72 -4.33 -10.66
C THR A 137 -12.71 -4.51 -9.14
N ASN A 138 -13.86 -4.72 -8.51
CA ASN A 138 -13.94 -4.88 -7.05
C ASN A 138 -13.79 -6.34 -6.59
N TYR A 139 -13.37 -7.25 -7.45
CA TYR A 139 -13.13 -8.65 -7.11
C TYR A 139 -11.72 -9.08 -7.48
N ILE A 140 -11.17 -10.01 -6.71
CA ILE A 140 -9.93 -10.73 -6.99
C ILE A 140 -10.19 -12.23 -6.83
N ALA A 141 -9.61 -13.03 -7.71
CA ALA A 141 -9.63 -14.50 -7.62
C ALA A 141 -8.25 -15.02 -7.27
N HIS A 142 -8.19 -16.03 -6.41
CA HIS A 142 -6.99 -16.79 -6.12
C HIS A 142 -7.25 -18.27 -6.29
N VAL A 143 -6.24 -19.00 -6.75
CA VAL A 143 -6.29 -20.47 -6.75
C VAL A 143 -6.21 -20.95 -5.30
N GLY A 144 -7.20 -21.71 -4.87
CA GLY A 144 -7.33 -22.13 -3.49
C GLY A 144 -8.59 -22.93 -3.22
N ARG A 145 -8.88 -23.14 -1.95
CA ARG A 145 -10.03 -23.91 -1.50
C ARG A 145 -10.65 -23.28 -0.25
N ASP A 146 -11.97 -23.17 -0.25
CA ASP A 146 -12.77 -22.61 0.84
C ASP A 146 -13.31 -23.69 1.80
N LYS A 147 -13.93 -23.23 2.90
CA LYS A 147 -14.64 -24.08 3.88
C LYS A 147 -13.79 -25.20 4.51
N ILE A 148 -12.50 -24.93 4.69
CA ILE A 148 -11.57 -25.83 5.36
C ILE A 148 -11.65 -25.64 6.88
N LYS A 149 -11.74 -26.75 7.61
CA LYS A 149 -11.61 -26.77 9.07
C LYS A 149 -10.14 -26.82 9.46
N PHE A 150 -9.68 -25.85 10.22
CA PHE A 150 -8.32 -25.83 10.74
C PHE A 150 -8.33 -25.54 12.24
N GLN A 151 -7.25 -25.96 12.88
CA GLN A 151 -6.94 -25.57 14.24
C GLN A 151 -5.68 -24.72 14.17
N TYR A 152 -5.78 -23.50 14.67
CA TYR A 152 -4.62 -22.65 14.92
C TYR A 152 -4.20 -22.85 16.37
N VAL A 153 -2.97 -23.32 16.58
CA VAL A 153 -2.41 -23.48 17.92
C VAL A 153 -1.41 -22.36 18.13
N HIS A 154 -1.74 -21.45 19.03
CA HIS A 154 -0.82 -20.42 19.51
C HIS A 154 -0.43 -20.75 20.94
N THR A 155 0.84 -21.10 21.16
CA THR A 155 1.36 -21.36 22.51
C THR A 155 1.99 -20.08 23.05
N VAL A 156 1.38 -19.55 24.11
CA VAL A 156 2.03 -18.61 25.04
C VAL A 156 2.55 -19.42 26.23
N ASP A 157 3.69 -19.02 26.77
CA ASP A 157 4.28 -19.72 27.92
C ASP A 157 3.34 -19.65 29.14
N GLY A 158 3.24 -20.75 29.89
CA GLY A 158 2.15 -21.02 30.84
C GLY A 158 2.06 -20.08 32.04
N ASN A 159 3.05 -19.20 32.23
CA ASN A 159 3.15 -18.29 33.37
C ASN A 159 2.64 -16.87 33.12
N THR A 160 2.23 -16.50 31.91
CA THR A 160 1.65 -15.18 31.60
C THR A 160 0.13 -15.22 31.58
N ARG A 161 -0.48 -15.61 32.71
CA ARG A 161 -1.91 -15.35 32.91
C ARG A 161 -2.09 -13.88 33.28
N LEU A 162 -2.57 -13.09 32.34
CA LEU A 162 -3.06 -11.73 32.61
C LEU A 162 -4.32 -11.84 33.46
N ASP A 163 -4.30 -11.31 34.69
CA ASP A 163 -5.51 -11.17 35.50
C ASP A 163 -6.20 -9.84 35.13
N PRO A 164 -7.33 -9.87 34.40
CA PRO A 164 -8.00 -8.66 33.90
C PRO A 164 -8.79 -7.93 34.99
N SER A 165 -8.85 -8.44 36.24
CA SER A 165 -9.79 -7.96 37.24
C SER A 165 -9.29 -6.78 38.11
N ALA A 166 -7.98 -6.49 38.13
CA ALA A 166 -7.42 -5.44 38.98
C ALA A 166 -6.16 -4.73 38.45
N SER A 167 -5.71 -5.02 37.23
CA SER A 167 -4.41 -4.56 36.74
C SER A 167 -4.48 -3.70 35.49
N ASN A 168 -3.83 -2.53 35.53
CA ASN A 168 -3.60 -1.71 34.36
C ASN A 168 -2.52 -2.37 33.49
N LEU A 169 -2.75 -2.45 32.17
CA LEU A 169 -1.76 -2.96 31.23
C LEU A 169 -0.98 -1.78 30.64
N ILE A 170 0.34 -1.88 30.68
CA ILE A 170 1.26 -0.92 30.10
C ILE A 170 1.99 -1.61 28.96
N ASP A 171 1.61 -1.29 27.73
CA ASP A 171 2.35 -1.72 26.53
C ASP A 171 3.60 -0.86 26.37
N MET A 172 4.76 -1.50 26.27
CA MET A 172 6.03 -0.83 26.02
C MET A 172 6.67 -1.37 24.75
N TYR A 173 6.86 -0.47 23.79
CA TYR A 173 7.58 -0.73 22.55
C TYR A 173 9.06 -0.38 22.76
N ILE A 174 9.94 -1.37 22.60
CA ILE A 174 11.37 -1.21 22.88
C ILE A 174 12.20 -1.51 21.64
N LEU A 175 12.98 -0.50 21.24
CA LEU A 175 14.06 -0.62 20.28
C LEU A 175 15.40 -0.69 21.02
N THR A 176 16.09 -1.83 20.94
CA THR A 176 17.40 -1.97 21.60
C THR A 176 18.50 -1.34 20.75
N ARG A 177 19.47 -0.69 21.40
CA ARG A 177 20.60 -0.05 20.69
C ARG A 177 21.43 -1.04 19.87
N THR A 178 21.60 -2.27 20.38
CA THR A 178 22.29 -3.34 19.67
C THR A 178 21.58 -3.67 18.36
N TYR A 179 20.25 -3.86 18.41
CA TYR A 179 19.46 -4.13 17.22
C TYR A 179 19.51 -2.96 16.21
N ASP A 180 19.38 -1.70 16.64
CA ASP A 180 19.53 -0.52 15.76
C ASP A 180 20.90 -0.51 15.06
N THR A 181 21.98 -0.71 15.81
CA THR A 181 23.34 -0.69 15.26
C THR A 181 23.54 -1.81 14.24
N ASP A 182 23.18 -3.05 14.59
CA ASP A 182 23.35 -4.21 13.71
C ASP A 182 22.47 -4.11 12.46
N PHE A 183 21.26 -3.56 12.60
CA PHE A 183 20.34 -3.37 11.48
C PHE A 183 20.87 -2.33 10.49
N ARG A 184 21.41 -1.21 10.98
CA ARG A 184 22.04 -0.18 10.13
C ARG A 184 23.31 -0.71 9.45
N LEU A 185 24.12 -1.52 10.14
CA LEU A 185 25.29 -2.18 9.53
C LEU A 185 24.90 -3.15 8.42
N TRP A 186 23.82 -3.93 8.61
CA TRP A 186 23.25 -4.79 7.58
C TRP A 186 22.74 -3.99 6.38
N LEU A 187 22.01 -2.89 6.60
CA LEU A 187 21.45 -2.08 5.53
C LEU A 187 22.54 -1.45 4.63
N ASN A 188 23.65 -1.05 5.25
CA ASN A 188 24.84 -0.56 4.57
C ASN A 188 25.64 -1.65 3.84
N GLY A 189 25.31 -2.93 4.06
CA GLY A 189 26.00 -4.08 3.46
C GLY A 189 27.31 -4.45 4.15
N THR A 190 27.53 -3.99 5.39
CA THR A 190 28.68 -4.41 6.22
C THR A 190 28.43 -5.81 6.79
N ASN A 191 27.19 -6.09 7.20
CA ASN A 191 26.76 -7.41 7.64
C ASN A 191 25.94 -8.08 6.52
N ASP A 192 26.25 -9.33 6.19
CA ASP A 192 25.53 -10.09 5.16
C ASP A 192 24.18 -10.60 5.65
N THR A 193 24.06 -10.84 6.97
CA THR A 193 22.87 -11.43 7.58
C THR A 193 22.01 -10.35 8.23
N LYS A 194 20.72 -10.35 7.92
CA LYS A 194 19.73 -9.50 8.58
C LYS A 194 19.64 -9.87 10.07
N PRO A 195 19.78 -8.92 11.00
CA PRO A 195 19.67 -9.23 12.42
C PRO A 195 18.23 -9.65 12.77
N LEU A 196 18.13 -10.62 13.68
CA LEU A 196 16.84 -11.06 14.19
C LEU A 196 16.33 -10.08 15.24
N LEU A 197 15.02 -9.87 15.25
CA LEU A 197 14.37 -9.10 16.30
C LEU A 197 14.55 -9.80 17.65
N PRO A 198 14.72 -9.06 18.75
CA PRO A 198 14.68 -9.64 20.08
C PRO A 198 13.28 -10.22 20.34
N SER A 199 13.22 -11.34 21.06
CA SER A 199 11.94 -11.89 21.54
C SER A 199 11.40 -11.07 22.71
N SER A 200 10.08 -11.05 22.90
CA SER A 200 9.45 -10.41 24.07
C SER A 200 9.98 -10.96 25.40
N ASP A 201 10.33 -12.26 25.45
CA ASP A 201 10.93 -12.88 26.64
C ASP A 201 12.36 -12.38 26.90
N SER A 202 13.15 -12.22 25.84
CA SER A 202 14.46 -11.57 25.94
C SER A 202 14.33 -10.14 26.46
N LEU A 203 13.37 -9.36 25.97
CA LEU A 203 13.13 -8.01 26.49
C LEU A 203 12.67 -8.04 27.96
N PHE A 204 11.78 -8.96 28.33
CA PHE A 204 11.32 -9.13 29.71
C PHE A 204 12.50 -9.43 30.64
N THR A 205 13.32 -10.44 30.33
CA THR A 205 14.46 -10.82 31.17
C THR A 205 15.50 -9.69 31.32
N ASN A 206 15.72 -8.90 30.27
CA ASN A 206 16.71 -7.81 30.28
C ASN A 206 16.22 -6.53 30.99
N PHE A 207 14.93 -6.18 30.87
CA PHE A 207 14.43 -4.87 31.35
C PHE A 207 13.52 -4.96 32.59
N ASN A 208 12.90 -6.12 32.85
CA ASN A 208 11.94 -6.24 33.94
C ASN A 208 12.58 -6.06 35.33
N SER A 209 13.85 -6.42 35.51
CA SER A 209 14.54 -6.19 36.79
C SER A 209 14.64 -4.71 37.17
N ALA A 210 14.74 -3.81 36.18
CA ALA A 210 14.83 -2.37 36.39
C ALA A 210 13.44 -1.70 36.43
N LEU A 211 12.48 -2.20 35.66
CA LEU A 211 11.17 -1.57 35.48
C LEU A 211 10.09 -2.09 36.46
N ALA A 212 10.18 -3.35 36.89
CA ALA A 212 9.24 -3.92 37.85
C ALA A 212 9.22 -3.24 39.24
N PRO A 213 10.32 -2.66 39.75
CA PRO A 213 10.29 -1.87 40.99
C PRO A 213 9.68 -0.47 40.84
N ILE A 214 9.60 0.06 39.61
CA ILE A 214 9.14 1.42 39.32
C ILE A 214 7.64 1.44 39.02
N LYS A 215 7.11 0.37 38.42
CA LYS A 215 5.68 0.24 38.12
C LYS A 215 4.85 0.14 39.40
N SER A 216 3.59 0.57 39.33
CA SER A 216 2.66 0.36 40.44
C SER A 216 2.42 -1.15 40.65
N ILE A 217 2.07 -1.53 41.87
CA ILE A 217 1.78 -2.95 42.21
C ILE A 217 0.64 -3.50 41.34
N SER A 218 -0.33 -2.65 40.96
CA SER A 218 -1.43 -2.98 40.06
C SER A 218 -1.01 -3.12 38.60
N ASP A 219 0.12 -2.57 38.17
CA ASP A 219 0.39 -2.43 36.74
C ASP A 219 1.13 -3.67 36.22
N THR A 220 0.76 -4.16 35.05
CA THR A 220 1.49 -5.22 34.33
C THR A 220 2.08 -4.62 33.06
N ILE A 221 3.37 -4.83 32.87
CA ILE A 221 4.10 -4.34 31.71
C ILE A 221 4.16 -5.45 30.66
N ILE A 222 3.80 -5.11 29.42
CA ILE A 222 3.92 -5.98 28.25
C ILE A 222 5.03 -5.40 27.36
N TYR A 223 5.98 -6.25 26.98
CA TYR A 223 7.15 -5.86 26.19
C TYR A 223 6.95 -6.25 24.73
N HIS A 224 6.91 -5.25 23.85
CA HIS A 224 6.80 -5.42 22.40
C HIS A 224 8.13 -5.03 21.73
N PRO A 225 8.77 -5.94 20.99
CA PRO A 225 9.96 -5.60 20.22
C PRO A 225 9.62 -4.71 19.04
N VAL A 226 10.39 -3.64 18.85
CA VAL A 226 10.23 -2.74 17.69
C VAL A 226 11.02 -3.27 16.49
N LYS A 227 10.42 -3.15 15.30
CA LYS A 227 11.00 -3.56 14.02
C LYS A 227 11.13 -2.38 13.06
N TYR A 228 12.07 -2.49 12.13
CA TYR A 228 12.26 -1.47 11.10
C TYR A 228 11.38 -1.74 9.89
N LYS A 229 10.69 -0.71 9.42
CA LYS A 229 10.08 -0.65 8.10
C LYS A 229 11.05 0.03 7.14
N VAL A 230 11.71 -0.79 6.32
CA VAL A 230 12.67 -0.30 5.33
C VAL A 230 11.92 0.35 4.18
N LEU A 231 12.18 1.63 3.94
CA LEU A 231 11.67 2.37 2.80
C LEU A 231 12.76 2.52 1.75
N PHE A 232 12.38 2.27 0.50
CA PHE A 232 13.21 2.45 -0.70
C PHE A 232 14.43 1.51 -0.77
N GLY A 233 15.05 1.47 -1.96
CA GLY A 233 16.18 0.60 -2.25
C GLY A 233 15.83 -0.88 -2.32
N SER A 234 16.84 -1.70 -2.61
CA SER A 234 16.66 -3.15 -2.86
C SER A 234 16.26 -3.97 -1.64
N ASN A 235 16.52 -3.45 -0.43
CA ASN A 235 16.22 -4.12 0.83
C ASN A 235 14.81 -3.86 1.35
N ALA A 236 14.07 -2.93 0.72
CA ALA A 236 12.66 -2.71 0.99
C ALA A 236 11.79 -3.74 0.24
N GLU A 237 10.56 -3.95 0.72
CA GLU A 237 9.57 -4.74 0.01
C GLU A 237 9.33 -4.16 -1.38
N THR A 238 9.07 -5.01 -2.38
CA THR A 238 8.93 -4.63 -3.80
C THR A 238 7.97 -3.45 -4.03
N ASN A 239 6.91 -3.36 -3.21
CA ASN A 239 5.91 -2.31 -3.29
C ASN A 239 6.34 -0.99 -2.63
N LEU A 240 7.40 -0.98 -1.82
CA LEU A 240 7.96 0.21 -1.18
C LEU A 240 9.27 0.65 -1.85
N GLN A 241 9.71 -0.05 -2.90
CA GLN A 241 10.88 0.32 -3.68
C GLN A 241 10.53 1.47 -4.64
N ALA A 242 11.40 2.47 -4.67
CA ALA A 242 11.24 3.62 -5.54
C ALA A 242 12.58 4.15 -6.04
N THR A 243 12.52 4.88 -7.15
CA THR A 243 13.62 5.64 -7.72
C THR A 243 13.34 7.13 -7.54
N PHE A 244 14.30 7.85 -6.99
CA PHE A 244 14.25 9.31 -6.87
C PHE A 244 14.76 9.95 -8.16
N LYS A 245 13.96 10.85 -8.73
CA LYS A 245 14.37 11.62 -9.91
C LYS A 245 14.62 13.06 -9.52
N VAL A 246 15.80 13.55 -9.90
CA VAL A 246 16.30 14.86 -9.49
C VAL A 246 16.63 15.68 -10.73
N VAL A 247 16.12 16.90 -10.77
CA VAL A 247 16.47 17.90 -11.79
C VAL A 247 17.43 18.90 -11.15
N LYS A 248 18.61 19.04 -11.75
CA LYS A 248 19.63 19.99 -11.29
C LYS A 248 19.28 21.41 -11.72
N ASN A 249 19.78 22.39 -10.97
CA ASN A 249 19.76 23.77 -11.40
C ASN A 249 20.80 23.96 -12.54
N PRO A 250 20.40 24.40 -13.75
CA PRO A 250 21.33 24.60 -14.86
C PRO A 250 22.37 25.70 -14.60
N ASP A 251 22.10 26.60 -13.65
CA ASP A 251 23.01 27.70 -13.31
C ASP A 251 24.16 27.26 -12.38
N GLN A 252 24.10 26.05 -11.82
CA GLN A 252 25.12 25.51 -10.91
C GLN A 252 25.95 24.42 -11.60
N VAL A 253 27.28 24.53 -11.51
CA VAL A 253 28.22 23.54 -12.06
C VAL A 253 28.57 22.52 -10.99
N VAL A 254 27.72 21.51 -10.87
CA VAL A 254 27.85 20.42 -9.87
C VAL A 254 27.88 19.06 -10.54
N ASN A 255 28.67 18.15 -9.95
CA ASN A 255 28.83 16.78 -10.43
C ASN A 255 27.63 15.92 -10.03
N ASP A 256 27.15 15.09 -10.94
CA ASP A 256 26.03 14.17 -10.70
C ASP A 256 26.31 13.20 -9.55
N ALA A 257 27.54 12.68 -9.47
CA ALA A 257 27.92 11.76 -8.40
C ALA A 257 27.85 12.42 -7.02
N ASP A 258 28.23 13.70 -6.95
CA ASP A 258 28.18 14.50 -5.72
C ASP A 258 26.73 14.79 -5.32
N ILE A 259 25.87 15.20 -6.26
CA ILE A 259 24.45 15.43 -6.00
C ILE A 259 23.77 14.15 -5.51
N LYS A 260 24.01 13.01 -6.15
CA LYS A 260 23.42 11.74 -5.70
C LYS A 260 23.87 11.38 -4.28
N SER A 261 25.14 11.58 -3.94
CA SER A 261 25.65 11.33 -2.59
C SER A 261 24.96 12.23 -1.56
N ARG A 262 24.87 13.54 -1.84
CA ARG A 262 24.23 14.52 -0.95
C ARG A 262 22.73 14.28 -0.78
N VAL A 263 22.04 13.82 -1.83
CA VAL A 263 20.63 13.41 -1.74
C VAL A 263 20.47 12.22 -0.78
N ILE A 264 21.31 11.19 -0.91
CA ILE A 264 21.25 10.03 -0.01
C ILE A 264 21.58 10.41 1.43
N GLU A 265 22.56 11.29 1.64
CA GLU A 265 22.88 11.82 2.98
C GLU A 265 21.70 12.59 3.59
N ALA A 266 21.05 13.46 2.82
CA ALA A 266 19.85 14.18 3.27
C ALA A 266 18.69 13.23 3.59
N ILE A 267 18.46 12.20 2.76
CA ILE A 267 17.44 11.18 3.04
C ILE A 267 17.77 10.43 4.34
N ASN A 268 19.03 10.01 4.53
CA ASN A 268 19.44 9.30 5.75
C ASN A 268 19.31 10.18 7.00
N LEU A 269 19.58 11.48 6.89
CA LEU A 269 19.40 12.44 7.98
C LEU A 269 17.91 12.62 8.31
N PHE A 270 17.04 12.66 7.30
CA PHE A 270 15.59 12.69 7.51
C PHE A 270 15.10 11.44 8.26
N PHE A 271 15.63 10.27 7.94
CA PHE A 271 15.36 8.99 8.63
C PHE A 271 16.30 8.69 9.81
N ALA A 272 16.85 9.73 10.44
CA ALA A 272 17.54 9.59 11.72
C ALA A 272 16.52 9.19 12.81
N LEU A 273 16.94 8.33 13.75
CA LEU A 273 16.06 7.78 14.80
C LEU A 273 15.45 8.87 15.70
N GLU A 274 16.11 10.02 15.83
CA GLU A 274 15.65 11.16 16.62
C GLU A 274 14.47 11.92 16.00
N ASN A 275 14.19 11.69 14.71
CA ASN A 275 13.15 12.40 13.96
C ASN A 275 11.85 11.60 13.82
N TRP A 276 11.80 10.36 14.31
CA TRP A 276 10.70 9.43 14.09
C TRP A 276 10.27 8.76 15.39
N GLU A 277 8.96 8.71 15.60
CA GLU A 277 8.33 7.93 16.67
C GLU A 277 7.72 6.63 16.12
N PHE A 278 7.40 5.71 17.03
CA PHE A 278 6.79 4.43 16.66
C PHE A 278 5.34 4.63 16.19
N GLY A 279 4.99 4.03 15.05
CA GLY A 279 3.64 4.15 14.46
C GLY A 279 3.36 5.46 13.73
N ASP A 280 4.38 6.26 13.45
CA ASP A 280 4.24 7.50 12.67
C ASP A 280 3.84 7.24 11.21
N THR A 281 3.35 8.30 10.56
CA THR A 281 3.05 8.32 9.13
C THR A 281 4.09 9.13 8.38
N PHE A 282 4.71 8.52 7.37
CA PHE A 282 5.61 9.17 6.44
C PHE A 282 4.86 9.88 5.33
N TYR A 283 5.19 11.15 5.11
CA TYR A 283 4.71 11.96 3.98
C TYR A 283 5.87 12.31 3.03
N PHE A 284 5.74 11.92 1.76
CA PHE A 284 6.77 12.22 0.76
C PHE A 284 7.00 13.72 0.56
N THR A 285 5.95 14.53 0.70
CA THR A 285 6.05 16.00 0.57
C THR A 285 7.01 16.61 1.59
N GLU A 286 7.08 16.05 2.80
CA GLU A 286 8.01 16.49 3.84
C GLU A 286 9.44 16.13 3.49
N LEU A 287 9.67 14.87 3.09
CA LEU A 287 10.99 14.42 2.64
C LEU A 287 11.47 15.24 1.43
N SER A 288 10.60 15.49 0.45
CA SER A 288 10.94 16.28 -0.73
C SER A 288 11.35 17.70 -0.33
N THR A 289 10.62 18.32 0.59
CA THR A 289 10.93 19.67 1.08
C THR A 289 12.25 19.69 1.85
N PHE A 290 12.48 18.69 2.70
CA PHE A 290 13.72 18.56 3.48
C PHE A 290 14.94 18.40 2.56
N VAL A 291 14.89 17.48 1.61
CA VAL A 291 15.97 17.23 0.64
C VAL A 291 16.21 18.46 -0.23
N MET A 292 15.16 19.09 -0.75
CA MET A 292 15.30 20.32 -1.54
C MET A 292 16.01 21.41 -0.74
N ASN A 293 15.56 21.69 0.49
CA ASN A 293 16.17 22.72 1.33
C ASN A 293 17.64 22.45 1.64
N GLN A 294 18.01 21.20 1.88
CA GLN A 294 19.40 20.81 2.20
C GLN A 294 20.33 20.92 0.96
N LEU A 295 19.79 20.78 -0.24
CA LEU A 295 20.54 20.83 -1.50
C LEU A 295 20.36 22.15 -2.28
N LEU A 296 19.74 23.18 -1.71
CA LEU A 296 19.71 24.51 -2.32
C LEU A 296 21.13 25.10 -2.40
N PRO A 297 21.52 25.73 -3.53
CA PRO A 297 20.73 26.04 -4.74
C PRO A 297 20.88 25.03 -5.89
N ASP A 298 21.47 23.85 -5.65
CA ASP A 298 21.93 22.91 -6.68
C ASP A 298 20.82 22.06 -7.29
N VAL A 299 19.73 21.81 -6.54
CA VAL A 299 18.58 21.01 -6.97
C VAL A 299 17.36 21.89 -7.19
N ALA A 300 16.73 21.76 -8.36
CA ALA A 300 15.53 22.48 -8.73
C ALA A 300 14.25 21.67 -8.49
N THR A 301 14.31 20.35 -8.67
CA THR A 301 13.14 19.47 -8.49
C THR A 301 13.58 18.10 -7.99
N PHE A 302 12.76 17.50 -7.13
CA PHE A 302 12.95 16.21 -6.51
C PHE A 302 11.61 15.49 -6.48
N VAL A 303 11.53 14.31 -7.08
CA VAL A 303 10.30 13.51 -7.16
C VAL A 303 10.59 12.03 -6.92
N ILE A 304 9.61 11.29 -6.41
CA ILE A 304 9.67 9.84 -6.23
C ILE A 304 8.86 9.12 -7.30
N VAL A 305 9.41 8.02 -7.81
CA VAL A 305 8.72 7.15 -8.77
C VAL A 305 8.76 5.70 -8.26
N PRO A 306 7.62 5.06 -8.00
CA PRO A 306 7.58 3.66 -7.60
C PRO A 306 8.21 2.72 -8.64
N ASN A 307 8.93 1.70 -8.18
CA ASN A 307 9.54 0.72 -9.06
C ASN A 307 8.53 -0.32 -9.53
N ALA A 308 7.60 -0.73 -8.66
CA ALA A 308 6.56 -1.71 -8.97
C ALA A 308 5.68 -1.27 -10.15
N GLY A 309 5.40 -2.19 -11.09
CA GLY A 309 4.66 -1.89 -12.33
C GLY A 309 3.18 -1.58 -12.14
N ALA A 310 2.57 -2.07 -11.05
CA ALA A 310 1.16 -1.82 -10.70
C ALA A 310 0.95 -0.50 -9.96
N GLN A 311 2.02 0.11 -9.44
CA GLN A 311 1.94 1.34 -8.66
C GLN A 311 2.13 2.56 -9.56
N THR A 312 1.15 3.47 -9.51
CA THR A 312 1.20 4.75 -10.22
C THR A 312 1.83 5.82 -9.34
N PHE A 313 2.38 6.88 -9.95
CA PHE A 313 2.82 8.08 -9.25
C PHE A 313 1.74 8.58 -8.27
N GLY A 314 2.13 8.83 -7.01
CA GLY A 314 1.24 9.20 -5.91
C GLY A 314 0.94 8.09 -4.90
N SER A 315 1.14 6.82 -5.25
CA SER A 315 0.92 5.68 -4.33
C SER A 315 1.87 5.64 -3.12
N LEU A 316 3.06 6.24 -3.22
CA LEU A 316 4.06 6.31 -2.14
C LEU A 316 4.10 7.68 -1.45
N PHE A 317 3.04 8.48 -1.57
CA PHE A 317 3.01 9.81 -0.95
C PHE A 317 2.72 9.76 0.55
N GLU A 318 2.05 8.71 0.99
CA GLU A 318 1.76 8.44 2.39
C GLU A 318 2.04 6.96 2.67
N ILE A 319 2.87 6.71 3.68
CA ILE A 319 3.16 5.36 4.17
C ILE A 319 3.04 5.41 5.68
N ARG A 320 2.30 4.50 6.29
CA ARG A 320 2.14 4.44 7.74
C ARG A 320 2.89 3.27 8.33
N CYS A 321 3.43 3.46 9.53
CA CYS A 321 3.97 2.39 10.37
C CYS A 321 2.89 1.80 11.27
N GLU A 322 3.03 0.50 11.56
CA GLU A 322 2.34 -0.10 12.70
C GLU A 322 2.93 0.41 14.03
N ASN A 323 2.21 0.21 15.13
CA ASN A 323 2.64 0.66 16.46
C ASN A 323 3.98 0.08 16.93
N ASP A 324 4.39 -1.08 16.40
CA ASP A 324 5.67 -1.74 16.66
C ASP A 324 6.74 -1.44 15.59
N GLU A 325 6.49 -0.47 14.69
CA GLU A 325 7.36 -0.15 13.57
C GLU A 325 7.94 1.26 13.62
N ILE A 326 9.17 1.39 13.12
CA ILE A 326 9.84 2.66 12.85
C ILE A 326 10.46 2.65 11.45
N PHE A 327 10.45 3.80 10.77
CA PHE A 327 11.00 3.90 9.43
C PHE A 327 12.53 3.92 9.41
N VAL A 328 13.11 3.37 8.34
CA VAL A 328 14.52 3.55 7.98
C VAL A 328 14.67 3.58 6.47
N SER A 329 15.56 4.43 5.95
CA SER A 329 15.85 4.45 4.51
C SER A 329 16.85 3.37 4.12
N GLY A 330 16.49 2.54 3.15
CA GLY A 330 17.39 1.62 2.45
C GLY A 330 17.93 2.17 1.13
N ALA A 331 17.71 3.45 0.82
CA ALA A 331 18.06 4.05 -0.46
C ALA A 331 19.58 4.11 -0.67
N ARG A 332 20.03 3.75 -1.87
CA ARG A 332 21.42 3.84 -2.32
C ARG A 332 21.57 4.84 -3.46
N VAL A 333 22.81 5.20 -3.77
CA VAL A 333 23.15 6.10 -4.90
C VAL A 333 22.60 5.59 -6.24
N SER A 334 22.42 4.26 -6.38
CA SER A 334 21.78 3.62 -7.53
C SER A 334 20.30 4.00 -7.70
N ASP A 335 19.62 4.32 -6.60
CA ASP A 335 18.18 4.64 -6.58
C ASP A 335 17.92 6.12 -6.85
N VAL A 336 18.97 6.91 -7.14
CA VAL A 336 18.88 8.32 -7.52
C VAL A 336 19.27 8.49 -8.99
N GLN A 337 18.35 9.04 -9.77
CA GLN A 337 18.54 9.35 -11.18
C GLN A 337 18.49 10.86 -11.41
N ILE A 338 19.54 11.40 -12.04
CA ILE A 338 19.55 12.78 -12.52
C ILE A 338 18.84 12.81 -13.89
N ILE A 339 17.91 13.73 -14.07
CA ILE A 339 17.16 13.95 -15.30
C ILE A 339 17.17 15.42 -15.68
N ASP A 340 17.09 15.71 -16.98
CA ASP A 340 17.10 17.09 -17.48
C ASP A 340 15.76 17.81 -17.23
N ALA A 341 14.65 17.06 -17.29
CA ALA A 341 13.31 17.58 -17.09
C ALA A 341 12.30 16.50 -16.67
N ILE A 342 11.24 16.91 -15.98
CA ILE A 342 10.11 16.04 -15.63
C ILE A 342 9.24 15.84 -16.88
N THR A 343 9.17 14.61 -17.38
CA THR A 343 8.28 14.22 -18.49
C THR A 343 7.28 13.15 -18.02
N ALA A 344 6.15 13.00 -18.71
CA ALA A 344 5.15 11.97 -18.37
C ALA A 344 5.73 10.54 -18.43
N SER A 345 6.67 10.30 -19.35
CA SER A 345 7.44 9.05 -19.43
C SER A 345 8.34 8.87 -18.19
N ASN A 346 8.92 9.96 -17.69
CA ASN A 346 9.69 9.94 -16.45
C ASN A 346 8.84 9.67 -15.20
N LEU A 347 7.52 9.89 -15.23
CA LEU A 347 6.63 9.70 -14.08
C LEU A 347 5.75 8.44 -14.13
N LYS A 348 5.89 7.59 -15.17
CA LYS A 348 4.98 6.44 -15.40
C LYS A 348 3.48 6.84 -15.37
N SER A 349 3.14 8.06 -15.82
CA SER A 349 1.79 8.65 -15.73
C SER A 349 0.83 8.14 -16.81
N SER A 350 0.87 6.86 -17.17
CA SER A 350 0.02 6.27 -18.20
C SER A 350 -1.36 5.84 -17.69
N GLY A 351 -1.59 5.87 -16.37
CA GLY A 351 -2.87 5.57 -15.72
C GLY A 351 -3.53 6.83 -15.14
N SER A 352 -4.86 6.81 -15.02
CA SER A 352 -5.64 7.90 -14.42
C SER A 352 -5.08 8.26 -13.04
N ILE A 353 -4.69 9.52 -12.85
CA ILE A 353 -4.31 10.06 -11.55
C ILE A 353 -5.56 10.03 -10.67
N VAL A 354 -5.67 9.02 -9.79
CA VAL A 354 -6.71 8.99 -8.76
C VAL A 354 -6.22 9.85 -7.61
N THR A 355 -6.41 11.16 -7.71
CA THR A 355 -6.46 12.01 -6.52
C THR A 355 -7.76 11.67 -5.79
N SER A 356 -7.72 10.70 -4.88
CA SER A 356 -8.76 10.58 -3.87
C SER A 356 -8.57 11.72 -2.86
N THR A 357 -9.02 12.91 -3.22
CA THR A 357 -9.29 13.93 -2.20
C THR A 357 -10.52 13.46 -1.43
N SER A 358 -10.31 12.89 -0.26
CA SER A 358 -11.37 12.74 0.74
C SER A 358 -11.87 14.14 1.07
N ALA A 359 -12.95 14.57 0.42
CA ALA A 359 -13.70 15.73 0.86
C ALA A 359 -14.38 15.32 2.17
N ASP A 360 -13.79 15.76 3.28
CA ASP A 360 -14.40 15.77 4.58
C ASP A 360 -15.73 16.54 4.50
N THR A 361 -16.85 15.82 4.44
CA THR A 361 -18.18 16.43 4.51
C THR A 361 -18.50 16.76 5.96
N GLY A 362 -17.83 17.81 6.46
CA GLY A 362 -18.22 18.54 7.64
C GLY A 362 -19.53 19.30 7.39
N LEU A 363 -20.54 18.93 8.15
CA LEU A 363 -21.89 19.47 8.20
C LEU A 363 -21.95 21.02 8.21
N SER A 364 -22.47 21.64 7.14
CA SER A 364 -23.21 22.91 7.23
C SER A 364 -24.16 23.14 6.04
N GLY A 365 -25.43 23.29 6.40
CA GLY A 365 -26.60 23.81 5.68
C GLY A 365 -26.53 24.09 4.18
N THR A 366 -27.40 23.37 3.44
CA THR A 366 -28.36 23.90 2.47
C THR A 366 -27.92 25.08 1.58
N LEU A 367 -27.75 24.81 0.28
CA LEU A 367 -28.53 25.44 -0.80
C LEU A 367 -28.26 24.71 -2.12
N THR A 368 -29.30 24.07 -2.65
CA THR A 368 -29.40 23.51 -3.99
C THR A 368 -29.38 24.62 -5.04
N LEU A 369 -28.46 24.57 -6.01
CA LEU A 369 -28.63 25.25 -7.29
C LEU A 369 -28.22 24.31 -8.43
N GLY A 370 -29.17 24.14 -9.36
CA GLY A 370 -29.18 23.06 -10.35
C GLY A 370 -28.11 23.13 -11.44
N SER A 371 -27.79 21.95 -11.96
CA SER A 371 -26.92 21.71 -13.10
C SER A 371 -27.41 22.39 -14.38
N SER A 372 -26.49 23.00 -15.13
CA SER A 372 -26.50 22.91 -16.60
C SER A 372 -25.11 23.07 -17.22
N SER A 373 -24.82 22.11 -18.10
CA SER A 373 -23.91 22.08 -19.26
C SER A 373 -22.42 22.43 -19.14
N THR A 374 -21.61 21.37 -19.18
CA THR A 374 -20.59 21.07 -20.19
C THR A 374 -20.10 22.23 -21.08
N ALA A 375 -18.82 22.58 -20.93
CA ALA A 375 -17.99 23.07 -22.03
C ALA A 375 -16.56 22.52 -21.87
N THR A 376 -16.20 21.61 -22.76
CA THR A 376 -14.85 21.11 -23.02
C THR A 376 -14.01 22.22 -23.65
N SER A 377 -12.86 22.54 -23.06
CA SER A 377 -11.80 23.29 -23.77
C SER A 377 -10.46 22.61 -23.59
N ASN A 378 -10.07 21.87 -24.64
CA ASN A 378 -8.67 21.55 -24.92
C ASN A 378 -7.90 22.85 -25.08
N THR A 379 -6.75 23.00 -24.42
CA THR A 379 -5.82 24.09 -24.70
C THR A 379 -4.40 23.54 -24.78
N SER A 380 -3.99 23.28 -26.01
CA SER A 380 -2.62 23.15 -26.47
C SER A 380 -1.96 24.54 -26.44
N SER A 381 -0.92 24.70 -25.63
CA SER A 381 -0.12 25.93 -25.54
C SER A 381 1.01 25.89 -26.57
N SER A 382 0.81 26.59 -27.69
CA SER A 382 1.89 27.00 -28.59
C SER A 382 2.14 28.50 -28.44
N SER A 383 3.38 28.83 -28.10
CA SER A 383 3.99 30.16 -28.05
C SER A 383 3.93 30.90 -29.39
N SER A 384 3.62 32.21 -29.38
CA SER A 384 4.47 33.27 -29.96
C SER A 384 3.73 34.62 -30.16
N THR A 385 4.31 35.66 -29.56
CA THR A 385 4.60 36.99 -30.16
C THR A 385 3.45 37.89 -30.67
N THR A 386 3.15 38.94 -29.90
CA THR A 386 2.28 40.06 -30.31
C THR A 386 3.09 41.17 -30.98
N THR A 387 2.77 41.48 -32.24
CA THR A 387 3.23 42.70 -32.95
C THR A 387 2.04 43.66 -33.09
N TYR A 388 2.24 44.92 -32.70
CA TYR A 388 1.25 45.99 -32.83
C TYR A 388 1.20 46.52 -34.27
N THR A 389 -0.01 46.71 -34.80
CA THR A 389 -0.22 47.47 -36.05
C THR A 389 -1.31 48.51 -35.83
N SER A 390 -0.98 49.76 -36.11
CA SER A 390 -1.84 50.94 -36.09
C SER A 390 -2.31 51.29 -37.50
N ASN A 391 -3.60 51.63 -37.70
CA ASN A 391 -3.99 52.72 -38.62
C ASN A 391 -5.48 53.14 -38.50
N THR A 392 -5.69 54.46 -38.36
CA THR A 392 -6.69 55.37 -38.99
C THR A 392 -8.12 54.88 -39.27
N GLY A 393 -9.23 55.58 -38.98
CA GLY A 393 -9.50 57.01 -38.79
C GLY A 393 -10.67 57.45 -39.70
N SER A 394 -11.75 58.01 -39.12
CA SER A 394 -12.84 58.86 -39.70
C SER A 394 -14.18 58.55 -38.96
N GLY A 395 -15.04 59.46 -38.53
CA GLY A 395 -15.16 60.90 -38.70
C GLY A 395 -16.55 61.27 -39.24
N SER A 396 -17.53 61.53 -38.38
CA SER A 396 -18.76 62.29 -38.71
C SER A 396 -19.53 62.68 -37.44
N GLY A 397 -19.74 63.97 -37.22
CA GLY A 397 -20.56 64.51 -36.13
C GLY A 397 -21.96 64.93 -36.60
N SER A 398 -22.86 65.18 -35.63
CA SER A 398 -23.85 66.28 -35.63
C SER A 398 -24.72 66.22 -34.37
N SER A 399 -24.94 67.41 -33.77
CA SER A 399 -26.11 67.91 -33.00
C SER A 399 -26.79 66.98 -31.96
N GLY A 400 -27.00 67.34 -30.71
CA GLY A 400 -27.40 68.63 -30.14
C GLY A 400 -28.65 68.39 -29.26
N GLY A 401 -28.82 69.16 -28.18
CA GLY A 401 -30.12 69.25 -27.48
C GLY A 401 -30.11 68.89 -25.99
N SER A 402 -30.24 69.94 -25.20
CA SER A 402 -30.45 70.00 -23.75
C SER A 402 -31.84 69.48 -23.32
N GLY A 403 -31.99 69.11 -22.05
CA GLY A 403 -33.30 69.03 -21.39
C GLY A 403 -33.41 67.92 -20.37
N GLY A 404 -33.35 68.28 -19.09
CA GLY A 404 -33.45 67.34 -17.97
C GLY A 404 -34.88 66.91 -17.63
N GLY A 405 -35.00 66.27 -16.46
CA GLY A 405 -36.27 66.19 -15.75
C GLY A 405 -36.68 64.78 -15.32
N SER A 406 -36.51 64.55 -14.01
CA SER A 406 -37.32 63.75 -13.09
C SER A 406 -37.51 62.24 -13.34
N GLY A 407 -37.27 61.50 -12.26
CA GLY A 407 -37.59 60.09 -12.17
C GLY A 407 -39.08 59.80 -11.94
N TYR A 408 -39.36 58.51 -11.98
CA TYR A 408 -40.03 57.73 -10.96
C TYR A 408 -39.35 56.36 -10.87
#